data_AF-A0A2E5S6W8-F1
#
_entry.id   AF-A0A2E5S6W8-F1
#
_cell.length_a   1.000
_cell.length_b   1.000
_cell.length_c   1.000
_cell.angle_alpha   90.00
_cell.angle_beta   90.00
_cell.angle_gamma   90.00
#
_symmetry.space_group_name_H-M   'P 1'
#
loop_
_entity.id
_entity.type
_entity.pdbx_description
1 polymer ?
#
loop_
_entity_poly.entity_id
_entity_poly.type
_entity_poly.pdbx_seq_one_letter_code
_entity_poly.pdbx_strand_id
1 'polypeptide(L)'
;MKYEASTATEYLSQLPAERKSALQKVRQAIKAALPAGYQELIQYGMITYVVPLKRYPEGYLGKPDTPVPFISLASQKNHMAIYMMCVYGKEEENFRKRYKETGKKLDMGKCCIRFTRLDKLALDIVCEEVRAWPVDRFLKKYEEARSSRSRKSSPPKTNKPESKAALIPSEKKAGGGSRPAGIKKKGPVRKKTPRKRSAGKSKKSGNSRTA
;
A
#
# COMPACT_ATOMS: atom_id res chain seq x y z
N MET A 1 -6.43 0.43 -9.37
CA MET A 1 -7.49 1.30 -9.94
C MET A 1 -7.38 2.63 -9.23
N LYS A 2 -7.64 3.73 -9.93
CA LYS A 2 -7.75 5.06 -9.32
C LYS A 2 -9.20 5.48 -9.40
N TYR A 3 -9.70 6.07 -8.32
CA TYR A 3 -11.03 6.64 -8.23
C TYR A 3 -10.84 8.11 -7.92
N GLU A 4 -11.40 8.98 -8.76
CA GLU A 4 -11.37 10.41 -8.55
C GLU A 4 -12.66 10.78 -7.82
N ALA A 5 -12.56 11.00 -6.50
CA ALA A 5 -13.71 11.30 -5.66
C ALA A 5 -13.32 12.35 -4.61
N SER A 6 -14.23 13.26 -4.32
CA SER A 6 -14.04 14.30 -3.30
C SER A 6 -14.65 13.88 -1.95
N THR A 7 -15.55 12.90 -1.96
CA THR A 7 -16.24 12.41 -0.75
C THR A 7 -16.27 10.89 -0.67
N ALA A 8 -16.45 10.36 0.54
CA ALA A 8 -16.61 8.92 0.74
C ALA A 8 -17.85 8.35 0.02
N THR A 9 -18.92 9.14 -0.08
CA THR A 9 -20.14 8.74 -0.79
C THR A 9 -19.89 8.60 -2.30
N GLU A 10 -19.23 9.58 -2.89
CA GLU A 10 -18.83 9.57 -4.30
C GLU A 10 -17.85 8.44 -4.61
N TYR A 11 -16.88 8.20 -3.71
CA TYR A 11 -15.98 7.05 -3.82
C TYR A 11 -16.75 5.74 -3.89
N LEU A 12 -17.70 5.53 -2.98
CA LEU A 12 -18.51 4.31 -2.91
C LEU A 12 -19.44 4.15 -4.12
N SER A 13 -19.93 5.24 -4.72
CA SER A 13 -20.81 5.16 -5.91
C SER A 13 -20.07 4.71 -7.17
N GLN A 14 -18.76 4.92 -7.25
CA GLN A 14 -17.93 4.48 -8.38
C GLN A 14 -17.54 2.99 -8.30
N LEU A 15 -17.86 2.31 -7.20
CA LEU A 15 -17.50 0.91 -7.01
C LEU A 15 -18.57 -0.04 -7.58
N PRO A 16 -18.17 -1.23 -8.08
CA PRO A 16 -19.10 -2.31 -8.35
C PRO A 16 -19.94 -2.65 -7.12
N ALA A 17 -21.21 -3.02 -7.32
CA ALA A 17 -22.20 -3.20 -6.25
C ALA A 17 -21.73 -4.08 -5.08
N GLU A 18 -21.06 -5.20 -5.38
CA GLU A 18 -20.51 -6.11 -4.36
C GLU A 18 -19.47 -5.41 -3.47
N ARG A 19 -18.53 -4.68 -4.07
CA ARG A 19 -17.47 -3.97 -3.35
C ARG A 19 -18.01 -2.77 -2.60
N LYS A 20 -18.96 -2.04 -3.19
CA LYS A 20 -19.67 -0.95 -2.53
C LYS A 20 -20.31 -1.44 -1.24
N SER A 21 -21.06 -2.55 -1.30
CA SER A 21 -21.73 -3.14 -0.14
C SER A 21 -20.74 -3.57 0.95
N ALA A 22 -19.67 -4.27 0.56
CA ALA A 22 -18.63 -4.70 1.51
C ALA A 22 -17.91 -3.50 2.16
N LEU A 23 -17.44 -2.53 1.39
CA LEU A 23 -16.73 -1.36 1.93
C LEU A 23 -17.65 -0.42 2.72
N GLN A 24 -18.92 -0.32 2.37
CA GLN A 24 -19.89 0.45 3.15
C GLN A 24 -20.08 -0.15 4.55
N LYS A 25 -20.19 -1.48 4.66
CA LYS A 25 -20.26 -2.17 5.96
C LYS A 25 -18.99 -1.99 6.78
N VAL A 26 -17.81 -2.14 6.15
CA VAL A 26 -16.52 -1.90 6.81
C VAL A 26 -16.40 -0.46 7.28
N ARG A 27 -16.78 0.51 6.44
CA ARG A 27 -16.77 1.94 6.79
C ARG A 27 -17.65 2.23 7.99
N GLN A 28 -18.88 1.72 8.00
CA GLN A 28 -19.82 1.90 9.12
C GLN A 28 -19.27 1.32 10.43
N ALA A 29 -18.74 0.10 10.39
CA ALA A 29 -18.19 -0.56 11.57
C ALA A 29 -16.94 0.16 12.11
N ILE A 30 -16.04 0.62 11.24
CA ILE A 30 -14.87 1.39 11.64
C ILE A 30 -15.29 2.73 12.23
N LYS A 31 -16.23 3.45 11.58
CA LYS A 31 -16.72 4.74 12.07
C LYS A 31 -17.37 4.63 13.45
N ALA A 32 -18.07 3.53 13.73
CA ALA A 32 -18.65 3.26 15.05
C ALA A 32 -17.60 2.89 16.11
N ALA A 33 -16.46 2.31 15.71
CA ALA A 33 -15.36 1.98 16.60
C ALA A 33 -14.35 3.13 16.78
N LEU A 34 -14.38 4.13 15.89
CA LEU A 34 -13.39 5.19 15.79
C LEU A 34 -13.47 6.13 17.00
N PRO A 35 -12.37 6.33 17.75
CA PRO A 35 -12.34 7.31 18.82
C PRO A 35 -12.57 8.75 18.29
N ALA A 36 -12.95 9.65 19.19
CA ALA A 36 -13.07 11.06 18.84
C ALA A 36 -11.72 11.67 18.44
N GLY A 37 -11.76 12.71 17.59
CA GLY A 37 -10.58 13.46 17.16
C GLY A 37 -10.03 13.06 15.79
N TYR A 38 -10.56 12.00 15.17
CA TYR A 38 -10.29 11.67 13.77
C TYR A 38 -11.31 12.31 12.82
N GLN A 39 -10.87 12.61 11.60
CA GLN A 39 -11.72 13.15 10.52
C GLN A 39 -11.70 12.21 9.31
N GLU A 40 -12.86 12.01 8.68
CA GLU A 40 -12.96 11.26 7.42
C GLU A 40 -12.78 12.22 6.23
N LEU A 41 -11.88 11.87 5.31
CA LEU A 41 -11.67 12.57 4.04
C LEU A 41 -11.20 11.61 2.94
N ILE A 42 -11.10 12.09 1.70
CA ILE A 42 -10.41 11.35 0.64
C ILE A 42 -8.93 11.73 0.65
N GLN A 43 -8.06 10.74 0.91
CA GLN A 43 -6.60 10.89 0.82
C GLN A 43 -6.06 9.83 -0.12
N TYR A 44 -5.19 10.21 -1.04
CA TYR A 44 -4.56 9.29 -2.00
C TYR A 44 -5.57 8.44 -2.80
N GLY A 45 -6.74 9.02 -3.12
CA GLY A 45 -7.82 8.33 -3.85
C GLY A 45 -8.50 7.22 -3.05
N MET A 46 -8.52 7.32 -1.72
CA MET A 46 -9.10 6.34 -0.80
C MET A 46 -9.83 7.05 0.35
N ILE A 47 -10.86 6.42 0.89
CA ILE A 47 -11.51 6.89 2.12
C ILE A 47 -10.49 6.74 3.25
N THR A 48 -10.14 7.82 3.91
CA THR A 48 -9.11 7.82 4.96
C THR A 48 -9.61 8.56 6.18
N TYR A 49 -9.45 7.93 7.34
CA TYR A 49 -9.56 8.55 8.64
C TYR A 49 -8.20 9.11 9.02
N VAL A 50 -8.15 10.42 9.29
CA VAL A 50 -6.92 11.15 9.53
C VAL A 50 -6.95 11.88 10.86
N VAL A 51 -5.78 12.24 11.37
CA VAL A 51 -5.65 13.29 12.37
C VAL A 51 -5.74 14.65 11.65
N PRO A 52 -6.68 15.53 12.01
CA PRO A 52 -6.84 16.82 11.34
C PRO A 52 -5.65 17.74 11.59
N LEU A 53 -5.28 18.54 10.59
CA LEU A 53 -4.16 19.50 10.68
C LEU A 53 -4.34 20.52 11.82
N LYS A 54 -5.59 20.85 12.17
CA LYS A 54 -5.90 21.69 13.35
C LYS A 54 -5.34 21.11 14.66
N ARG A 55 -5.25 19.78 14.76
CA ARG A 55 -4.69 19.09 15.94
C ARG A 55 -3.20 18.79 15.79
N TYR A 56 -2.72 18.53 14.57
CA TYR A 56 -1.31 18.25 14.31
C TYR A 56 -0.80 19.03 13.08
N PRO A 57 -0.34 20.29 13.27
CA PRO A 57 0.04 21.18 12.17
C PRO A 57 1.31 20.78 11.41
N GLU A 58 2.21 19.99 12.01
CA GLU A 58 3.41 19.50 11.33
C GLU A 58 3.07 18.58 10.14
N GLY A 59 1.89 17.98 10.20
CA GLY A 59 1.35 17.09 9.17
C GLY A 59 2.21 15.84 8.93
N TYR A 60 1.79 15.06 7.94
CA TYR A 60 2.33 13.73 7.71
C TYR A 60 3.73 13.81 7.10
N LEU A 61 4.68 13.19 7.80
CA LEU A 61 6.09 13.14 7.43
C LEU A 61 6.73 14.53 7.36
N GLY A 62 6.20 15.51 8.11
CA GLY A 62 6.66 16.90 8.08
C GLY A 62 6.14 17.69 6.88
N LYS A 63 5.00 17.27 6.30
CA LYS A 63 4.28 18.00 5.25
C LYS A 63 3.05 18.67 5.87
N PRO A 64 3.08 19.99 6.13
CA PRO A 64 2.01 20.69 6.85
C PRO A 64 0.64 20.69 6.16
N ASP A 65 0.61 20.41 4.85
CA ASP A 65 -0.61 20.33 4.03
C ASP A 65 -1.25 18.94 4.04
N THR A 66 -0.57 17.94 4.61
CA THR A 66 -0.96 16.54 4.51
C THR A 66 -1.34 16.04 5.89
N PRO A 67 -2.62 15.75 6.19
CA PRO A 67 -3.02 15.22 7.49
C PRO A 67 -2.48 13.79 7.71
N VAL A 68 -2.24 13.42 8.96
CA VAL A 68 -1.64 12.12 9.32
C VAL A 68 -2.68 11.00 9.13
N PRO A 69 -2.44 10.04 8.21
CA PRO A 69 -3.37 8.94 7.99
C PRO A 69 -3.34 7.98 9.19
N PHE A 70 -4.53 7.58 9.64
CA PHE A 70 -4.70 6.56 10.66
C PHE A 70 -5.21 5.26 10.06
N ILE A 71 -6.34 5.30 9.34
CA ILE A 71 -6.91 4.15 8.66
C ILE A 71 -7.39 4.53 7.27
N SER A 72 -7.06 3.76 6.23
CA SER A 72 -7.57 3.96 4.88
C SER A 72 -8.30 2.72 4.36
N LEU A 73 -9.38 2.95 3.62
CA LEU A 73 -10.19 1.93 2.94
C LEU A 73 -10.05 2.07 1.43
N ALA A 74 -9.67 0.98 0.78
CA ALA A 74 -9.38 0.98 -0.64
C ALA A 74 -10.04 -0.17 -1.38
N SER A 75 -10.48 0.09 -2.61
CA SER A 75 -10.80 -0.91 -3.63
C SER A 75 -9.63 -0.99 -4.61
N GLN A 76 -8.85 -2.06 -4.56
CA GLN A 76 -7.74 -2.32 -5.49
C GLN A 76 -8.20 -3.22 -6.63
N LYS A 77 -7.35 -3.45 -7.65
CA LYS A 77 -7.75 -4.22 -8.84
C LYS A 77 -8.36 -5.59 -8.48
N ASN A 78 -7.72 -6.32 -7.57
CA ASN A 78 -8.07 -7.71 -7.25
C ASN A 78 -8.65 -7.93 -5.85
N HIS A 79 -8.58 -6.92 -4.97
CA HIS A 79 -8.99 -7.05 -3.57
C HIS A 79 -9.45 -5.69 -3.02
N MET A 80 -10.14 -5.71 -1.89
CA MET A 80 -10.32 -4.55 -1.03
C MET A 80 -9.24 -4.58 0.06
N ALA A 81 -8.85 -3.41 0.55
CA ALA A 81 -7.79 -3.27 1.54
C ALA A 81 -8.17 -2.32 2.66
N ILE A 82 -7.73 -2.66 3.86
CA ILE A 82 -7.71 -1.80 5.04
C ILE A 82 -6.25 -1.53 5.37
N TYR A 83 -5.85 -0.27 5.27
CA TYR A 83 -4.55 0.19 5.72
C TYR A 83 -4.70 0.67 7.16
N MET A 84 -3.98 0.08 8.11
CA MET A 84 -4.04 0.40 9.53
C MET A 84 -2.68 0.89 10.00
N MET A 85 -2.50 2.21 10.11
CA MET A 85 -1.21 2.82 10.47
C MET A 85 -0.83 2.60 11.94
N CYS A 86 -1.78 2.21 12.79
CA CYS A 86 -1.53 1.84 14.17
C CYS A 86 -0.94 0.43 14.34
N VAL A 87 -1.06 -0.43 13.33
CA VAL A 87 -0.61 -1.82 13.39
C VAL A 87 0.78 -1.91 12.77
N TYR A 88 1.81 -1.65 13.59
CA TYR A 88 3.21 -1.71 13.17
C TYR A 88 4.11 -2.20 14.31
N GLY A 89 5.10 -3.05 14.01
CA GLY A 89 6.01 -3.57 15.02
C GLY A 89 5.30 -4.49 16.02
N LYS A 90 5.43 -4.23 17.32
CA LYS A 90 4.84 -5.07 18.39
C LYS A 90 3.31 -5.18 18.27
N GLU A 91 2.66 -4.12 17.83
CA GLU A 91 1.23 -4.06 17.58
C GLU A 91 0.81 -5.00 16.44
N GLU A 92 1.66 -5.15 15.42
CA GLU A 92 1.41 -6.08 14.31
C GLU A 92 1.43 -7.53 14.79
N GLU A 93 2.39 -7.89 15.65
CA GLU A 93 2.49 -9.25 16.21
C GLU A 93 1.25 -9.59 17.05
N ASN A 94 0.86 -8.69 17.96
CA ASN A 94 -0.34 -8.87 18.78
C ASN A 94 -1.62 -8.95 17.93
N PHE A 95 -1.74 -8.10 16.91
CA PHE A 95 -2.87 -8.13 15.98
C PHE A 95 -2.94 -9.46 15.22
N ARG A 96 -1.81 -9.94 14.69
CA ARG A 96 -1.73 -11.23 13.98
C ARG A 96 -2.12 -12.40 14.87
N LYS A 97 -1.72 -12.39 16.14
CA LYS A 97 -2.11 -13.42 17.13
C LYS A 97 -3.63 -13.44 17.33
N ARG A 98 -4.23 -12.30 17.69
CA ARG A 98 -5.69 -12.18 17.89
C ARG A 98 -6.47 -12.52 16.64
N TYR A 99 -6.00 -12.11 15.47
CA TYR A 99 -6.64 -12.45 14.20
C TYR A 99 -6.65 -13.97 13.95
N LYS A 100 -5.56 -14.68 14.30
CA LYS A 100 -5.47 -16.14 14.14
C LYS A 100 -6.48 -16.88 15.02
N GLU A 101 -6.77 -16.37 16.20
CA GLU A 101 -7.76 -16.95 17.14
C GLU A 101 -9.19 -16.95 16.57
N THR A 102 -9.49 -16.09 15.59
CA THR A 102 -10.79 -16.09 14.89
C THR A 102 -10.98 -17.24 13.90
N GLY A 103 -9.93 -18.00 13.60
CA GLY A 103 -9.93 -19.02 12.55
C GLY A 103 -9.95 -18.48 11.11
N LYS A 104 -10.08 -17.16 10.91
CA LYS A 104 -10.04 -16.54 9.57
C LYS A 104 -8.59 -16.40 9.09
N LYS A 105 -8.38 -16.64 7.79
CA LYS A 105 -7.06 -16.44 7.16
C LYS A 105 -6.73 -14.95 7.03
N LEU A 106 -5.65 -14.53 7.67
CA LEU A 106 -5.10 -13.18 7.51
C LEU A 106 -4.22 -13.09 6.26
N ASP A 107 -4.62 -12.27 5.29
CA ASP A 107 -3.72 -11.79 4.22
C ASP A 107 -3.34 -10.35 4.53
N MET A 108 -2.11 -10.13 5.01
CA MET A 108 -1.67 -8.82 5.47
C MET A 108 -0.20 -8.53 5.12
N GLY A 109 0.05 -7.38 4.49
CA GLY A 109 1.38 -6.77 4.38
C GLY A 109 1.74 -5.96 5.64
N LYS A 110 2.76 -5.10 5.61
CA LYS A 110 3.24 -4.37 6.83
C LYS A 110 2.14 -3.61 7.61
N CYS A 111 1.12 -3.11 6.92
CA CYS A 111 -0.02 -2.42 7.56
C CYS A 111 -1.32 -2.59 6.75
N CYS A 112 -1.32 -3.47 5.74
CA CYS A 112 -2.38 -3.55 4.74
C CYS A 112 -3.03 -4.92 4.80
N ILE A 113 -4.24 -4.98 5.35
CA ILE A 113 -5.09 -6.17 5.36
C ILE A 113 -5.83 -6.23 4.04
N ARG A 114 -5.72 -7.35 3.34
CA ARG A 114 -6.33 -7.58 2.03
C ARG A 114 -7.45 -8.60 2.16
N PHE A 115 -8.60 -8.31 1.56
CA PHE A 115 -9.76 -9.18 1.58
C PHE A 115 -10.54 -9.04 0.27
N THR A 116 -11.12 -10.13 -0.22
CA THR A 116 -11.95 -10.11 -1.45
C THR A 116 -13.43 -10.04 -1.14
N ARG A 117 -13.83 -10.53 0.04
CA ARG A 117 -15.22 -10.59 0.51
C ARG A 117 -15.25 -10.32 2.02
N LEU A 118 -16.37 -9.79 2.49
CA LEU A 118 -16.53 -9.36 3.89
C LEU A 118 -16.50 -10.53 4.88
N ASP A 119 -17.03 -11.69 4.50
CA ASP A 119 -17.05 -12.93 5.30
C ASP A 119 -15.65 -13.41 5.71
N LYS A 120 -14.64 -13.17 4.85
CA LYS A 120 -13.24 -13.53 5.11
C LYS A 120 -12.50 -12.55 6.03
N LEU A 121 -13.10 -11.40 6.33
CA LEU A 121 -12.51 -10.39 7.19
C LEU A 121 -12.95 -10.60 8.64
N ALA A 122 -11.99 -10.64 9.58
CA ALA A 122 -12.28 -10.53 11.02
C ALA A 122 -12.52 -9.05 11.37
N LEU A 123 -13.68 -8.54 10.95
CA LEU A 123 -14.03 -7.12 11.10
C LEU A 123 -14.14 -6.71 12.57
N ASP A 124 -14.57 -7.62 13.42
CA ASP A 124 -14.57 -7.53 14.88
C ASP A 124 -13.18 -7.18 15.44
N ILE A 125 -12.16 -7.99 15.11
CA ILE A 125 -10.78 -7.76 15.56
C ILE A 125 -10.21 -6.45 15.00
N VAL A 126 -10.56 -6.12 13.75
CA VAL A 126 -10.19 -4.83 13.15
C VAL A 126 -10.77 -3.68 13.98
N CYS A 127 -12.07 -3.71 14.26
CA CYS A 127 -12.76 -2.67 15.03
C CYS A 127 -12.26 -2.58 16.48
N GLU A 128 -11.95 -3.69 17.13
CA GLU A 128 -11.32 -3.69 18.45
C GLU A 128 -9.96 -3.01 18.44
N GLU A 129 -9.14 -3.31 17.44
CA GLU A 129 -7.85 -2.65 17.27
C GLU A 129 -8.05 -1.15 17.04
N VAL A 130 -8.97 -0.72 16.15
CA VAL A 130 -9.29 0.71 15.94
C VAL A 130 -9.63 1.40 17.26
N ARG A 131 -10.49 0.80 18.08
CA ARG A 131 -10.97 1.38 19.35
C ARG A 131 -9.85 1.59 20.36
N ALA A 132 -8.79 0.79 20.30
CA ALA A 132 -7.67 0.86 21.24
C ALA A 132 -6.74 2.07 21.02
N TRP A 133 -6.95 2.86 19.97
CA TRP A 133 -6.09 3.99 19.59
C TRP A 133 -6.80 5.34 19.67
N PRO A 134 -6.88 5.96 20.87
CA PRO A 134 -7.16 7.38 20.98
C PRO A 134 -6.14 8.21 20.18
N VAL A 135 -6.57 9.35 19.65
CA VAL A 135 -5.76 10.18 18.73
C VAL A 135 -4.40 10.57 19.33
N ASP A 136 -4.37 10.88 20.62
CA ASP A 136 -3.14 11.32 21.32
C ASP A 136 -2.15 10.17 21.51
N ARG A 137 -2.65 8.97 21.79
CA ARG A 137 -1.84 7.75 21.87
C ARG A 137 -1.21 7.46 20.51
N PHE A 138 -2.00 7.59 19.44
CA PHE A 138 -1.52 7.36 18.08
C PHE A 138 -0.45 8.39 17.67
N LEU A 139 -0.68 9.68 17.93
CA LEU A 139 0.29 10.75 17.62
C LEU A 139 1.60 10.56 18.38
N LYS A 140 1.55 10.27 19.69
CA LYS A 140 2.75 10.00 20.48
C LYS A 140 3.61 8.89 19.86
N LYS A 141 2.98 7.76 19.52
CA LYS A 141 3.67 6.64 18.87
C LYS A 141 4.23 7.02 17.49
N TYR A 142 3.47 7.81 16.73
CA TYR A 142 3.90 8.30 15.43
C TYR A 142 5.18 9.15 15.52
N GLU A 143 5.22 10.09 16.47
CA GLU A 143 6.37 10.96 16.73
C GLU A 143 7.59 10.18 17.24
N GLU A 144 7.39 9.22 18.14
CA GLU A 144 8.45 8.32 18.63
C GLU A 144 9.10 7.57 17.47
N ALA A 145 8.29 7.00 16.57
CA ALA A 145 8.76 6.27 15.39
C ALA A 145 9.47 7.17 14.36
N ARG A 146 9.23 8.49 14.39
CA ARG A 146 9.95 9.47 13.56
C ARG A 146 11.27 9.89 14.21
N SER A 147 11.25 10.16 15.51
CA SER A 147 12.43 10.56 16.29
C SER A 147 13.48 9.45 16.35
N SER A 148 13.06 8.19 16.43
CA SER A 148 13.99 7.05 16.36
C SER A 148 14.65 6.87 15.00
N ARG A 149 14.02 7.37 13.92
CA ARG A 149 14.55 7.33 12.56
C ARG A 149 15.57 8.44 12.30
N SER A 150 15.32 9.66 12.80
CA SER A 150 16.30 10.76 12.66
C SER A 150 17.59 10.50 13.43
N ARG A 151 17.53 9.79 14.56
CA ARG A 151 18.72 9.36 15.32
C ARG A 151 19.55 8.27 14.63
N LYS A 152 18.98 7.50 13.70
CA LYS A 152 19.67 6.41 12.98
C LYS A 152 20.27 6.84 11.64
N SER A 153 20.08 8.09 11.21
CA SER A 153 20.51 8.59 9.89
C SER A 153 21.77 9.45 9.88
N SER A 154 22.62 9.39 10.91
CA SER A 154 23.89 10.14 10.94
C SER A 154 25.07 9.22 11.23
N PRO A 155 25.96 8.92 10.26
CA PRO A 155 27.30 8.44 10.58
C PRO A 155 28.12 9.60 11.19
N PRO A 156 29.02 9.34 12.15
CA PRO A 156 29.88 10.39 12.70
C PRO A 156 30.81 10.90 11.58
N LYS A 157 30.83 12.21 11.36
CA LYS A 157 31.86 12.85 10.54
C LYS A 157 33.18 12.77 11.31
N THR A 158 33.99 11.75 11.04
CA THR A 158 35.40 11.73 11.48
C THR A 158 36.18 12.69 10.58
N ASN A 159 36.64 13.79 11.17
CA ASN A 159 37.60 14.71 10.56
C ASN A 159 38.90 13.93 10.24
N LYS A 160 39.29 13.93 8.97
CA LYS A 160 40.57 13.37 8.51
C LYS A 160 41.62 14.47 8.65
N PRO A 161 42.76 14.25 9.34
CA PRO A 161 43.84 15.23 9.37
C PRO A 161 44.56 15.23 8.01
N GLU A 162 44.88 16.42 7.53
CA GLU A 162 45.72 16.67 6.36
C GLU A 162 47.15 16.14 6.60
N SER A 163 47.68 15.36 5.65
CA SER A 163 49.11 15.04 5.58
C SER A 163 49.70 15.63 4.29
N LYS A 164 50.72 16.47 4.48
CA LYS A 164 51.50 17.18 3.45
C LYS A 164 52.37 16.23 2.60
N ALA A 165 52.61 16.72 1.38
CA ALA A 165 53.50 16.34 0.28
C ALA A 165 54.78 15.52 0.55
N ALA A 166 55.17 14.70 -0.44
CA ALA A 166 56.53 14.73 -1.04
C ALA A 166 56.69 13.84 -2.32
N LEU A 167 57.13 14.49 -3.40
CA LEU A 167 58.13 14.08 -4.42
C LEU A 167 57.77 13.15 -5.62
N ILE A 168 58.14 13.69 -6.80
CA ILE A 168 58.15 13.24 -8.22
C ILE A 168 59.56 12.63 -8.56
N PRO A 169 59.93 12.09 -9.77
CA PRO A 169 59.39 12.25 -11.14
C PRO A 169 59.45 11.04 -12.14
N SER A 170 58.95 11.32 -13.37
CA SER A 170 59.45 10.90 -14.71
C SER A 170 58.77 9.80 -15.56
N GLU A 171 58.09 10.29 -16.60
CA GLU A 171 58.14 9.95 -18.05
C GLU A 171 58.06 8.48 -18.56
N LYS A 172 57.07 8.21 -19.44
CA LYS A 172 57.26 8.12 -20.92
C LYS A 172 55.94 7.87 -21.68
N LYS A 173 55.78 8.67 -22.76
CA LYS A 173 55.18 8.44 -24.11
C LYS A 173 54.49 7.08 -24.39
N ALA A 174 53.49 6.94 -25.27
CA ALA A 174 52.80 7.80 -26.23
C ALA A 174 51.63 7.00 -26.86
N GLY A 175 50.69 7.70 -27.50
CA GLY A 175 50.17 7.28 -28.80
C GLY A 175 48.72 6.80 -28.88
N GLY A 176 47.88 7.64 -29.49
CA GLY A 176 46.97 7.17 -30.54
C GLY A 176 45.47 7.15 -30.21
N GLY A 177 44.77 8.23 -30.61
CA GLY A 177 43.36 8.14 -31.03
C GLY A 177 43.21 7.19 -32.24
N SER A 178 42.03 6.81 -32.72
CA SER A 178 40.80 7.57 -32.89
C SER A 178 39.69 6.57 -33.30
N ARG A 179 38.42 6.87 -33.01
CA ARG A 179 37.23 6.24 -33.65
C ARG A 179 37.05 6.86 -35.07
N PRO A 180 36.02 6.54 -35.92
CA PRO A 180 34.84 5.66 -35.77
C PRO A 180 34.40 4.90 -37.07
N ALA A 181 33.23 4.26 -36.97
CA ALA A 181 32.20 4.03 -38.01
C ALA A 181 32.10 2.65 -38.71
N GLY A 182 30.95 1.99 -38.54
CA GLY A 182 30.18 1.53 -39.71
C GLY A 182 29.48 0.16 -39.72
N ILE A 183 28.15 0.18 -39.54
CA ILE A 183 27.09 -0.53 -40.34
C ILE A 183 27.05 -2.09 -40.35
N LYS A 184 25.97 -2.72 -39.84
CA LYS A 184 24.88 -3.37 -40.63
C LYS A 184 23.89 -4.19 -39.78
N LYS A 185 22.61 -3.99 -40.13
CA LYS A 185 21.37 -4.60 -39.65
C LYS A 185 21.29 -6.11 -39.91
N LYS A 186 20.55 -6.86 -39.08
CA LYS A 186 19.57 -7.89 -39.53
C LYS A 186 18.43 -8.02 -38.50
N GLY A 187 17.19 -8.00 -39.01
CA GLY A 187 15.93 -8.08 -38.28
C GLY A 187 15.48 -9.52 -37.93
N PRO A 188 14.19 -9.72 -37.61
CA PRO A 188 13.73 -10.73 -36.66
C PRO A 188 13.44 -12.09 -37.31
N VAL A 189 13.64 -13.17 -36.55
CA VAL A 189 13.18 -14.52 -36.94
C VAL A 189 11.81 -14.80 -36.30
N ARG A 190 10.82 -15.03 -37.16
CA ARG A 190 9.49 -15.57 -36.88
C ARG A 190 9.39 -16.93 -37.56
N LYS A 191 8.70 -17.90 -36.93
CA LYS A 191 8.05 -19.15 -37.43
C LYS A 191 8.26 -20.26 -36.37
N LYS A 192 7.32 -21.15 -36.01
CA LYS A 192 6.01 -21.56 -36.55
C LYS A 192 5.28 -22.39 -35.47
N THR A 193 3.98 -22.17 -35.29
CA THR A 193 3.00 -23.20 -34.87
C THR A 193 2.87 -24.29 -35.95
N PRO A 194 2.39 -25.48 -35.55
CA PRO A 194 1.34 -26.16 -36.32
C PRO A 194 -0.01 -26.16 -35.58
N ARG A 195 -1.04 -26.06 -36.40
CA ARG A 195 -2.47 -26.06 -36.09
C ARG A 195 -3.03 -27.50 -36.10
N LYS A 196 -3.89 -27.78 -35.11
CA LYS A 196 -5.33 -28.13 -35.25
C LYS A 196 -5.77 -29.41 -36.00
N ARG A 197 -6.63 -30.20 -35.31
CA ARG A 197 -7.91 -30.83 -35.77
C ARG A 197 -8.60 -31.41 -34.52
N SER A 198 -9.68 -30.84 -33.96
CA SER A 198 -11.11 -30.79 -34.36
C SER A 198 -11.81 -32.15 -34.42
N ALA A 199 -12.80 -32.37 -33.52
CA ALA A 199 -14.22 -32.53 -33.83
C ALA A 199 -14.94 -33.43 -32.80
N GLY A 200 -16.13 -33.02 -32.36
CA GLY A 200 -17.01 -33.80 -31.50
C GLY A 200 -18.14 -32.96 -30.92
N LYS A 201 -19.13 -32.62 -31.76
CA LYS A 201 -20.36 -31.89 -31.42
C LYS A 201 -21.54 -32.84 -31.67
N SER A 202 -22.41 -33.05 -30.70
CA SER A 202 -23.80 -33.50 -30.89
C SER A 202 -24.58 -33.18 -29.60
N LYS A 203 -25.42 -32.14 -29.58
CA LYS A 203 -26.84 -32.03 -29.99
C LYS A 203 -27.84 -32.46 -28.90
N LYS A 204 -28.52 -31.42 -28.37
CA LYS A 204 -29.94 -31.27 -27.98
C LYS A 204 -30.90 -32.49 -28.06
N SER A 205 -31.63 -32.68 -26.96
CA SER A 205 -33.11 -32.70 -26.82
C SER A 205 -33.39 -32.45 -25.32
N GLY A 206 -34.34 -31.68 -24.80
CA GLY A 206 -35.63 -31.23 -25.28
C GLY A 206 -36.74 -32.09 -24.67
N ASN A 207 -37.34 -31.70 -23.53
CA ASN A 207 -38.81 -31.54 -23.44
C ASN A 207 -39.29 -30.88 -22.13
N SER A 208 -40.35 -30.11 -22.32
CA SER A 208 -41.34 -29.57 -21.38
C SER A 208 -42.06 -30.62 -20.52
N ARG A 209 -42.56 -30.22 -19.35
CA ARG A 209 -44.00 -30.14 -19.03
C ARG A 209 -44.27 -29.68 -17.59
N THR A 210 -45.22 -28.77 -17.53
CA THR A 210 -46.08 -28.36 -16.41
C THR A 210 -46.76 -29.54 -15.71
N ALA A 211 -46.88 -29.44 -14.39
CA ALA A 211 -48.05 -29.83 -13.61
C ALA A 211 -48.15 -28.85 -12.43
#